data_AF-A0A3Q0IYT1-F1
#
_entry.id   AF-A0A3Q0IYT1-F1
#
_cell.length_a   1.000
_cell.length_b   1.000
_cell.length_c   1.000
_cell.angle_alpha   90.00
_cell.angle_beta   90.00
_cell.angle_gamma   90.00
#
_symmetry.space_group_name_H-M   'P 1'
#
loop_
_entity.id
_entity.type
_entity.pdbx_description
1 polymer ?
#
loop_
_entity_poly.entity_id
_entity_poly.type
_entity_poly.pdbx_seq_one_letter_code
_entity_poly.pdbx_strand_id
1 'polypeptide(L)'
;MDNLVLLEQETISLEQQVIYSDFQRKVHDIVNQINPDVIQNERTWRQLRYLATIGPTALPPDQLDRYNRLINDMLAIYNSASICAHDEPLRCNLRLDPDITSLMAKSRDWAELEHTWIEWRRRK
;
A
#
# COMPACT_ATOMS: atom_id res chain seq x y z
N MET A 1 17.66 -22.25 -3.43
CA MET A 1 18.46 -21.01 -3.37
C MET A 1 17.55 -19.78 -3.48
N ASP A 2 16.46 -19.84 -4.24
CA ASP A 2 15.53 -18.70 -4.45
C ASP A 2 14.74 -18.23 -3.23
N ASN A 3 14.31 -19.13 -2.34
CA ASN A 3 13.58 -18.72 -1.11
C ASN A 3 14.46 -17.99 -0.09
N LEU A 4 15.77 -18.27 -0.04
CA LEU A 4 16.69 -17.59 0.88
C LEU A 4 16.91 -16.13 0.48
N VAL A 5 17.04 -15.86 -0.83
CA VAL A 5 17.18 -14.51 -1.38
C VAL A 5 15.90 -13.70 -1.20
N LEU A 6 14.73 -14.31 -1.35
CA LEU A 6 13.44 -13.65 -1.12
C LEU A 6 13.22 -13.27 0.35
N LEU A 7 13.53 -14.18 1.28
CA LEU A 7 13.45 -13.90 2.71
C LEU A 7 14.44 -12.79 3.13
N GLU A 8 15.64 -12.77 2.55
CA GLU A 8 16.62 -11.71 2.79
C GLU A 8 16.08 -10.35 2.31
N GLN A 9 15.49 -10.28 1.12
CA GLN A 9 14.87 -9.05 0.61
C GLN A 9 13.71 -8.55 1.48
N GLU A 10 12.85 -9.45 1.98
CA GLU A 10 11.78 -9.09 2.91
C GLU A 10 12.33 -8.49 4.21
N THR A 11 13.35 -9.12 4.80
CA THR A 11 13.97 -8.60 6.04
C THR A 11 14.61 -7.22 5.84
N ILE A 12 15.32 -7.01 4.73
CA ILE A 12 15.88 -5.70 4.37
C ILE A 12 14.76 -4.67 4.25
N SER A 13 13.65 -5.00 3.58
CA SER A 13 12.54 -4.06 3.39
C SER A 13 11.91 -3.62 4.72
N LEU A 14 11.78 -4.54 5.67
CA LEU A 14 11.24 -4.27 7.01
C LEU A 14 12.20 -3.40 7.83
N GLU A 15 13.50 -3.70 7.79
CA GLU A 15 14.52 -2.89 8.47
C GLU A 15 14.53 -1.44 7.95
N GLN A 16 14.44 -1.25 6.62
CA GLN A 16 14.38 0.09 6.02
C GLN A 16 13.14 0.88 6.47
N GLN A 17 11.99 0.21 6.62
CA GLN A 17 10.78 0.86 7.15
C GLN A 17 10.97 1.37 8.57
N VAL A 18 11.64 0.60 9.43
CA VAL A 18 11.93 1.00 10.82
C VAL A 18 12.89 2.18 10.85
N ILE A 19 13.99 2.13 10.10
CA ILE A 19 14.97 3.23 10.02
C ILE A 19 14.30 4.52 9.55
N TYR A 20 13.45 4.44 8.53
CA TYR A 20 12.72 5.59 8.00
C TYR A 20 11.72 6.16 9.02
N SER A 21 10.98 5.29 9.71
CA SER A 21 10.09 5.68 10.80
C SER A 21 10.85 6.44 11.91
N ASP A 22 11.99 5.91 12.37
CA ASP A 22 12.78 6.58 13.40
C ASP A 22 13.31 7.95 12.95
N PHE A 23 13.72 8.05 11.68
CA PHE A 23 14.11 9.32 11.08
C PHE A 23 12.95 10.32 11.10
N GLN A 24 11.76 9.93 10.63
CA GLN A 24 10.58 10.81 10.61
C GLN A 24 10.19 11.29 12.01
N ARG A 25 10.23 10.40 13.01
CA ARG A 25 9.92 10.75 14.40
C ARG A 25 10.89 11.81 14.91
N LYS A 26 12.19 11.60 14.72
CA LYS A 26 13.23 12.57 15.12
C LYS A 26 13.06 13.92 14.43
N VAL A 27 12.79 13.93 13.12
CA VAL A 27 12.58 15.18 12.36
C VAL A 27 11.36 15.91 12.89
N HIS A 28 10.25 15.21 13.11
CA HIS A 28 9.03 15.80 13.67
C HIS A 28 9.28 16.42 15.06
N ASP A 29 9.96 15.70 15.95
CA ASP A 29 10.27 16.17 17.29
C ASP A 29 11.15 17.43 17.27
N ILE A 30 12.13 17.50 16.35
CA ILE A 30 12.98 18.67 16.16
C ILE A 30 12.18 19.85 15.60
N VAL A 31 11.42 19.66 14.53
CA VAL A 31 10.70 20.75 13.86
C VAL A 31 9.62 21.35 14.75
N ASN A 32 8.94 20.54 15.56
CA ASN A 32 7.94 21.03 16.52
C ASN A 32 8.51 21.93 17.62
N GLN A 33 9.82 21.90 17.85
CA GLN A 33 10.49 22.76 18.82
C GLN A 33 10.95 24.09 18.21
N ILE A 34 10.90 24.24 16.88
CA ILE A 34 11.33 25.46 16.19
C ILE A 34 10.21 26.49 16.22
N ASN A 35 10.52 27.72 16.63
CA ASN A 35 9.60 28.85 16.50
C ASN A 35 9.48 29.26 15.01
N PRO A 36 8.28 29.16 14.39
CA PRO A 36 8.08 29.52 12.99
C PRO A 36 8.45 30.98 12.67
N ASP A 37 8.27 31.89 13.62
CA ASP A 37 8.52 33.33 13.43
C ASP A 37 10.00 33.66 13.17
N VAL A 38 10.91 32.76 13.54
CA VAL A 38 12.36 32.90 13.32
C VAL A 38 12.73 32.57 11.86
N ILE A 39 11.89 31.81 11.15
CA ILE A 39 12.15 31.39 9.77
C ILE A 39 11.54 32.42 8.82
N GLN A 40 12.35 33.39 8.38
CA GLN A 40 11.89 34.43 7.46
C GLN A 40 11.54 33.91 6.05
N ASN A 41 12.13 32.78 5.64
CA ASN A 41 11.89 32.22 4.32
C ASN A 41 10.74 31.21 4.34
N GLU A 42 9.60 31.63 3.79
CA GLU A 42 8.39 30.82 3.62
C GLU A 42 8.62 29.48 2.90
N ARG A 43 9.54 29.41 1.92
CA ARG A 43 9.83 28.15 1.22
C ARG A 43 10.52 27.16 2.14
N THR A 44 11.47 27.65 2.94
CA THR A 44 12.16 26.84 3.94
C THR A 44 11.18 26.32 4.98
N TRP A 45 10.28 27.18 5.48
CA TRP A 45 9.26 26.77 6.43
C TRP A 45 8.32 25.69 5.86
N ARG A 46 7.87 25.85 4.60
CA ARG A 46 7.05 24.83 3.92
C ARG A 46 7.77 23.48 3.79
N GLN A 47 9.05 23.48 3.44
CA GLN A 47 9.85 22.26 3.34
C GLN A 47 10.01 21.57 4.70
N LEU A 48 10.33 22.34 5.75
CA LEU A 48 10.45 21.81 7.10
C LEU A 48 9.13 21.21 7.60
N ARG A 49 8.00 21.91 7.39
CA ARG A 49 6.68 21.40 7.77
C ARG A 49 6.30 20.12 7.02
N TYR A 50 6.66 20.03 5.74
CA TYR A 50 6.45 18.83 4.95
C TYR A 50 7.26 17.65 5.51
N LEU A 51 8.55 17.86 5.80
CA LEU A 51 9.43 16.84 6.39
C LEU A 51 8.99 16.40 7.79
N ALA A 52 8.41 17.30 8.57
CA ALA A 52 7.89 17.02 9.90
C ALA A 52 6.55 16.26 9.91
N THR A 53 5.92 16.05 8.75
CA THR A 53 4.64 15.33 8.68
C THR A 53 4.87 13.85 8.96
N ILE A 54 4.57 13.42 10.19
CA ILE A 54 4.96 12.10 10.72
C ILE A 54 4.10 10.92 10.20
N GLY A 55 2.86 11.15 9.77
CA GLY A 55 2.01 10.08 9.21
C GLY A 55 1.78 8.89 10.16
N PRO A 56 1.81 7.63 9.67
CA PRO A 56 1.62 6.43 10.50
C PRO A 56 2.64 6.26 11.63
N THR A 57 3.84 6.82 11.45
CA THR A 57 4.92 6.83 12.44
C THR A 57 4.53 7.57 13.74
N ALA A 58 3.43 8.33 13.75
CA ALA A 58 2.89 8.89 15.00
C ALA A 58 2.48 7.81 16.02
N LEU A 59 2.12 6.62 15.53
CA LEU A 59 1.66 5.52 16.35
C LEU A 59 2.78 4.96 17.26
N PRO A 60 2.41 4.38 18.42
CA PRO A 60 3.31 3.54 19.20
C PRO A 60 3.83 2.33 18.38
N PRO A 61 5.01 1.78 18.71
CA PRO A 61 5.63 0.71 17.92
C PRO A 61 4.75 -0.53 17.68
N ASP A 62 3.97 -0.95 18.69
CA ASP A 62 3.05 -2.08 18.60
C ASP A 62 1.88 -1.81 17.64
N GLN A 63 1.36 -0.57 17.66
CA GLN A 63 0.29 -0.15 16.76
C GLN A 63 0.79 0.06 15.34
N LEU A 64 2.03 0.56 15.18
CA LEU A 64 2.66 0.73 13.88
C LEU A 64 2.91 -0.62 13.19
N ASP A 65 3.42 -1.62 13.92
CA ASP A 65 3.58 -2.97 13.39
C ASP A 65 2.23 -3.56 12.93
N ARG A 66 1.19 -3.43 13.77
CA ARG A 66 -0.17 -3.88 13.40
C ARG A 66 -0.71 -3.14 12.18
N TYR A 67 -0.50 -1.83 12.09
CA TYR A 67 -0.91 -1.02 10.94
C TYR A 67 -0.23 -1.50 9.65
N ASN A 68 1.09 -1.69 9.69
CA ASN A 68 1.87 -2.16 8.55
C ASN A 68 1.44 -3.57 8.10
N ARG A 69 1.25 -4.49 9.05
CA ARG A 69 0.72 -5.84 8.75
C ARG A 69 -0.64 -5.77 8.08
N LEU A 70 -1.57 -5.00 8.62
CA LEU A 70 -2.93 -4.89 8.06
C LEU A 70 -2.93 -4.32 6.64
N ILE A 71 -2.10 -3.30 6.38
CA ILE A 71 -1.92 -2.76 5.02
C ILE A 71 -1.34 -3.81 4.08
N ASN A 72 -0.30 -4.53 4.50
CA ASN A 72 0.33 -5.58 3.71
C ASN A 72 -0.62 -6.74 3.42
N ASP A 73 -1.42 -7.16 4.41
CA ASP A 73 -2.43 -8.21 4.26
C ASP A 73 -3.49 -7.80 3.24
N MET A 74 -4.00 -6.57 3.32
CA MET A 74 -4.95 -6.04 2.34
C MET A 74 -4.35 -5.98 0.93
N LEU A 75 -3.08 -5.55 0.81
CA LEU A 75 -2.37 -5.52 -0.47
C LEU A 75 -2.16 -6.94 -1.02
N ALA A 76 -1.79 -7.90 -0.18
CA ALA A 76 -1.60 -9.29 -0.57
C ALA A 76 -2.91 -9.91 -1.07
N ILE A 77 -4.02 -9.71 -0.35
CA ILE A 77 -5.36 -10.16 -0.78
C ILE A 77 -5.71 -9.53 -2.13
N TYR A 78 -5.61 -8.21 -2.25
CA TYR A 78 -5.97 -7.51 -3.48
C TYR A 78 -5.12 -7.92 -4.68
N ASN A 79 -3.81 -8.08 -4.49
CA ASN A 79 -2.87 -8.40 -5.57
C ASN A 79 -2.94 -9.87 -5.98
N SER A 80 -3.20 -10.79 -5.04
CA SER A 80 -3.27 -12.23 -5.32
C SER A 80 -4.66 -12.71 -5.71
N ALA A 81 -5.70 -11.90 -5.47
CA ALA A 81 -7.07 -12.23 -5.84
C ALA A 81 -7.19 -12.50 -7.34
N SER A 82 -7.93 -13.56 -7.66
CA SER A 82 -8.28 -13.92 -9.01
C SER A 82 -9.66 -14.58 -9.05
N ILE A 83 -10.31 -14.49 -10.21
CA ILE A 83 -11.61 -15.10 -10.48
C ILE A 83 -11.50 -16.08 -11.66
N CYS A 84 -12.57 -16.83 -11.90
CA CYS A 84 -12.71 -17.66 -13.10
C CYS A 84 -13.61 -16.96 -14.12
N ALA A 85 -13.45 -17.30 -15.40
CA ALA A 85 -14.27 -16.74 -16.47
C ALA A 85 -15.73 -17.22 -16.41
N HIS A 86 -16.66 -16.39 -16.89
CA HIS A 86 -18.10 -16.71 -16.92
C HIS A 86 -18.41 -17.94 -17.79
N ASP A 87 -17.97 -17.93 -19.05
CA ASP A 87 -18.29 -18.98 -20.03
C ASP A 87 -17.33 -20.17 -19.98
N GLU A 88 -16.16 -19.99 -19.35
CA GLU A 88 -15.11 -21.01 -19.25
C GLU A 88 -14.74 -21.25 -17.76
N PRO A 89 -15.50 -22.08 -17.02
CA PRO A 89 -15.28 -22.27 -15.59
C PRO A 89 -13.91 -22.83 -15.22
N LEU A 90 -13.23 -23.50 -16.16
CA LEU A 90 -11.87 -24.03 -15.98
C LEU A 90 -10.79 -22.96 -16.19
N ARG A 91 -11.13 -21.83 -16.82
CA ARG A 91 -10.23 -20.69 -17.00
C ARG A 91 -10.28 -19.82 -15.76
N CYS A 92 -9.55 -20.26 -14.74
CA CYS A 92 -9.28 -19.51 -13.53
C CYS A 92 -7.94 -18.78 -13.63
N ASN A 93 -7.71 -17.78 -12.77
CA ASN A 93 -6.57 -16.84 -12.77
C ASN A 93 -6.78 -15.54 -13.56
N LEU A 94 -8.02 -15.10 -13.75
CA LEU A 94 -8.26 -13.72 -14.22
C LEU A 94 -7.93 -12.75 -13.08
N ARG A 95 -6.89 -11.94 -13.28
CA ARG A 95 -6.44 -10.94 -12.29
C ARG A 95 -7.07 -9.58 -12.59
N LEU A 96 -7.03 -8.68 -11.61
CA LEU A 96 -7.59 -7.34 -11.78
C LEU A 96 -6.99 -6.62 -13.01
N ASP A 97 -5.67 -6.65 -13.12
CA ASP A 97 -4.91 -6.06 -14.21
C ASP A 97 -4.00 -7.14 -14.82
N PRO A 98 -4.06 -7.40 -16.15
CA PRO A 98 -4.86 -6.70 -17.15
C PRO A 98 -6.26 -7.29 -17.41
N ASP A 99 -6.56 -8.50 -16.92
CA ASP A 99 -7.68 -9.29 -17.42
C ASP A 99 -9.05 -8.66 -17.13
N ILE A 100 -9.40 -8.51 -15.85
CA ILE A 100 -10.70 -7.98 -15.41
C ILE A 100 -10.85 -6.53 -15.88
N THR A 101 -9.80 -5.71 -15.77
CA THR A 101 -9.83 -4.31 -16.21
C THR A 101 -10.11 -4.20 -17.71
N SER A 102 -9.47 -5.02 -18.54
CA SER A 102 -9.72 -5.03 -19.98
C SER A 102 -11.12 -5.58 -20.32
N LEU A 103 -11.57 -6.63 -19.63
CA LEU A 103 -12.89 -7.22 -19.81
C LEU A 103 -13.99 -6.20 -19.49
N MET A 104 -13.94 -5.60 -18.30
CA MET A 104 -14.93 -4.61 -17.85
C MET A 104 -14.96 -3.35 -18.73
N ALA A 105 -13.85 -3.00 -19.38
CA ALA A 105 -13.80 -1.87 -20.31
C ALA A 105 -14.38 -2.19 -21.70
N LYS A 106 -14.11 -3.38 -22.23
CA LYS A 106 -14.38 -3.74 -23.63
C LYS A 106 -15.64 -4.56 -23.83
N SER A 107 -16.02 -5.39 -22.88
CA SER A 107 -17.18 -6.26 -23.01
C SER A 107 -18.48 -5.46 -23.14
N ARG A 108 -19.44 -6.04 -23.84
CA ARG A 108 -20.81 -5.53 -24.01
C ARG A 108 -21.85 -6.58 -23.61
N ASP A 109 -21.42 -7.75 -23.16
CA ASP A 109 -22.30 -8.77 -22.61
C ASP A 109 -22.61 -8.42 -21.15
N TRP A 110 -23.90 -8.25 -20.86
CA TRP A 110 -24.36 -7.93 -19.52
C TRP A 110 -24.07 -9.06 -18.51
N ALA A 111 -24.21 -10.32 -18.92
CA ALA A 111 -24.02 -11.46 -18.02
C ALA A 111 -22.53 -11.62 -17.65
N GLU A 112 -21.62 -11.43 -18.61
CA GLU A 112 -20.17 -11.48 -18.37
C GLU A 112 -19.73 -10.34 -17.43
N LEU A 113 -20.27 -9.14 -17.62
CA LEU A 113 -19.98 -7.97 -16.80
C LEU A 113 -20.52 -8.13 -15.37
N GLU A 114 -21.77 -8.59 -15.21
CA GLU A 114 -22.38 -8.84 -13.92
C GLU A 114 -21.60 -9.91 -13.14
N HIS A 115 -21.34 -11.06 -13.77
CA HIS A 115 -20.58 -12.15 -13.15
C HIS A 115 -19.20 -11.70 -12.68
N THR A 116 -18.44 -11.05 -13.57
CA THR A 116 -17.10 -10.56 -13.28
C THR A 116 -17.10 -9.59 -12.09
N TRP A 117 -18.06 -8.67 -12.04
CA TRP A 117 -18.16 -7.69 -10.96
C TRP A 117 -18.53 -8.33 -9.62
N ILE A 118 -19.48 -9.26 -9.62
CA ILE A 118 -19.93 -9.97 -8.40
C ILE A 118 -18.81 -10.86 -7.86
N GLU A 119 -18.19 -11.67 -8.71
CA GLU A 119 -17.15 -12.61 -8.27
C GLU A 119 -15.91 -11.88 -7.76
N TRP A 120 -15.52 -10.76 -8.38
CA TRP A 120 -14.43 -9.94 -7.87
C TRP A 120 -14.73 -9.38 -6.48
N ARG A 121 -15.94 -8.86 -6.25
CA ARG A 121 -16.40 -8.35 -4.94
C ARG A 121 -16.50 -9.45 -3.88
N ARG A 122 -16.82 -10.68 -4.29
CA ARG A 122 -16.98 -11.84 -3.39
C ARG A 122 -15.65 -12.43 -2.93
N ARG A 123 -14.61 -12.35 -3.77
CA ARG A 123 -13.27 -12.91 -3.51
C ARG A 123 -12.36 -11.97 -2.70
N LYS A 124 -12.77 -10.73 -2.45
CA LYS A 124 -12.06 -9.74 -1.63
C LYS A 124 -12.49 -9.78 -0.16
#